data_AF-A0A935BKW9-F1
#
_entry.id   AF-A0A935BKW9-F1
#
_cell.length_a   1.000
_cell.length_b   1.000
_cell.length_c   1.000
_cell.angle_alpha   90.00
_cell.angle_beta   90.00
_cell.angle_gamma   90.00
#
_symmetry.space_group_name_H-M   'P 1'
#
loop_
_entity.id
_entity.type
_entity.pdbx_description
1 polymer ?
#
loop_
_entity_poly.entity_id
_entity_poly.type
_entity_poly.pdbx_seq_one_letter_code
_entity_poly.pdbx_strand_id
1 'polypeptide(L)'
;MGQLDQVATIKLEGWERLERAMQTAPAVVDAELKAFTAAALMFLEGEVKDRTPQGAHGHLAQSVTSEAGGGLADGILGVVSSALPYAIPVELGTKPHMPPILPLMEWVQHKLGAGKNMNEIESIARRIAWKIKHHGTKGAFMFKGAFDAGQDEVKRQFLATMNRILTRVEGTA
;
A
#
# COMPACT_ATOMS: atom_id res chain seq x y z
N MET A 1 -13.81 13.36 6.18
CA MET A 1 -12.96 14.27 5.40
C MET A 1 -11.64 14.35 6.16
N GLY A 2 -10.81 13.32 5.97
CA GLY A 2 -9.60 13.08 6.77
C GLY A 2 -8.37 13.46 5.95
N GLN A 3 -7.48 14.18 6.60
CA GLN A 3 -6.25 14.80 6.11
C GLN A 3 -5.38 13.82 5.31
N LEU A 4 -5.21 14.08 4.01
CA LEU A 4 -4.26 13.39 3.12
C LEU A 4 -2.93 14.17 3.02
N ASP A 5 -2.50 14.82 4.11
CA ASP A 5 -1.33 15.72 4.09
C ASP A 5 -0.11 15.09 4.77
N GLN A 6 0.17 13.81 4.51
CA GLN A 6 1.49 13.27 4.82
C GLN A 6 2.44 13.59 3.67
N VAL A 7 2.89 14.84 3.63
CA VAL A 7 3.97 15.27 2.73
C VAL A 7 5.29 14.98 3.43
N ALA A 8 6.05 14.04 2.88
CA ALA A 8 7.44 13.86 3.28
C ALA A 8 8.29 14.94 2.59
N THR A 9 8.72 15.96 3.34
CA THR A 9 9.64 16.98 2.84
C THR A 9 11.08 16.47 2.90
N ILE A 10 11.71 16.31 1.73
CA ILE A 10 13.14 15.95 1.62
C ILE A 10 13.93 17.22 1.37
N LYS A 11 14.87 17.56 2.26
CA LYS A 11 15.87 18.61 2.00
C LYS A 11 16.99 18.01 1.17
N LEU A 12 17.10 18.46 -0.07
CA LEU A 12 18.18 18.06 -0.98
C LEU A 12 19.28 19.11 -0.95
N GLU A 13 20.50 18.72 -0.59
CA GLU A 13 21.68 19.51 -0.93
C GLU A 13 21.97 19.35 -2.42
N GLY A 14 22.30 20.45 -3.11
CA GLY A 14 22.58 20.41 -4.55
C GLY A 14 21.37 20.49 -5.47
N TRP A 15 20.26 21.12 -5.03
CA TRP A 15 19.09 21.41 -5.87
C TRP A 15 19.46 22.05 -7.22
N GLU A 16 20.37 23.02 -7.21
CA GLU A 16 20.88 23.68 -8.43
C GLU A 16 21.54 22.70 -9.41
N ARG A 17 22.21 21.65 -8.91
CA ARG A 17 22.82 20.61 -9.75
C ARG A 17 21.75 19.72 -10.38
N LEU A 18 20.69 19.40 -9.63
CA LEU A 18 19.56 18.63 -10.14
C LEU A 18 18.78 19.43 -11.19
N GLU A 19 18.52 20.72 -10.94
CA GLU A 19 17.88 21.60 -11.90
C GLU A 19 18.67 21.68 -13.21
N ARG A 20 20.01 21.83 -13.11
CA ARG A 20 20.89 21.76 -14.28
C ARG A 20 20.77 20.41 -14.98
N ALA A 21 20.81 19.29 -14.26
CA ALA A 21 20.66 17.95 -14.83
C ALA A 21 19.32 17.76 -15.56
N MET A 22 18.24 18.33 -15.03
CA MET A 22 16.92 18.32 -15.68
C MET A 22 16.92 19.14 -16.98
N GLN A 23 17.67 20.23 -17.05
CA GLN A 23 17.78 21.05 -18.26
C GLN A 23 18.71 20.42 -19.30
N THR A 24 19.86 19.88 -18.88
CA THR A 24 20.90 19.39 -19.80
C THR A 24 20.71 17.94 -20.23
N ALA A 25 20.10 17.10 -19.39
CA ALA A 25 19.90 15.68 -19.64
C ALA A 25 18.53 15.18 -19.15
N PRO A 26 17.40 15.78 -19.59
CA PRO A 26 16.05 15.44 -19.13
C PRO A 26 15.70 13.96 -19.32
N ALA A 27 16.17 13.33 -20.41
CA ALA A 27 15.94 11.92 -20.68
C ALA A 27 16.62 10.99 -19.66
N VAL A 28 17.78 11.37 -19.13
CA VAL A 28 18.49 10.59 -18.09
C VAL A 28 17.75 10.71 -16.77
N VAL A 29 17.32 11.93 -16.41
CA VAL A 29 16.53 12.17 -15.21
C VAL A 29 15.22 11.39 -15.24
N ASP A 30 14.46 11.49 -16.33
CA ASP A 30 13.19 10.79 -16.50
C ASP A 30 13.36 9.26 -16.41
N ALA A 31 14.38 8.69 -17.06
CA ALA A 31 14.64 7.26 -16.99
C ALA A 31 14.96 6.77 -15.56
N GLU A 32 15.81 7.50 -14.84
CA GLU A 32 16.18 7.16 -13.45
C GLU A 32 14.99 7.31 -12.50
N LEU A 33 14.19 8.36 -12.64
CA LEU A 33 13.00 8.57 -11.83
C LEU A 33 11.89 7.54 -12.11
N LYS A 34 11.73 7.10 -13.37
CA LYS A 34 10.81 6.01 -13.73
C LYS A 34 11.25 4.69 -13.09
N ALA A 35 12.55 4.37 -13.18
CA ALA A 35 13.10 3.16 -12.57
C ALA A 35 12.96 3.19 -11.03
N PHE A 36 13.25 4.32 -10.40
CA PHE A 36 13.04 4.52 -8.97
C PHE A 36 11.58 4.34 -8.58
N THR A 37 10.65 5.01 -9.28
CA THR A 37 9.22 4.93 -8.97
C THR A 37 8.73 3.49 -9.06
N ALA A 38 9.10 2.75 -10.12
CA ALA A 38 8.73 1.35 -10.27
C ALA A 38 9.26 0.49 -9.10
N ALA A 39 10.52 0.66 -8.71
CA ALA A 39 11.11 -0.08 -7.60
C ALA A 39 10.44 0.25 -6.24
N ALA A 40 10.21 1.53 -5.96
CA ALA A 40 9.55 1.98 -4.74
C ALA A 40 8.11 1.45 -4.65
N LEU A 41 7.39 1.45 -5.78
CA LEU A 41 6.04 0.91 -5.87
C LEU A 41 5.98 -0.59 -5.62
N MET A 42 6.88 -1.38 -6.22
CA MET A 42 6.95 -2.82 -5.98
C MET A 42 7.28 -3.14 -4.51
N PHE A 43 8.19 -2.36 -3.91
CA PHE A 43 8.50 -2.48 -2.48
C PHE A 43 7.26 -2.21 -1.61
N LEU A 44 6.58 -1.07 -1.83
CA LEU A 44 5.38 -0.72 -1.07
C LEU A 44 4.24 -1.71 -1.30
N GLU A 45 4.07 -2.23 -2.51
CA GLU A 45 3.10 -3.29 -2.82
C GLU A 45 3.34 -4.54 -1.96
N GLY A 46 4.61 -4.98 -1.86
CA GLY A 46 5.00 -6.09 -0.98
C GLY A 46 4.69 -5.79 0.49
N GLU A 47 5.05 -4.61 0.98
CA GLU A 47 4.78 -4.19 2.35
C GLU A 47 3.28 -4.18 2.69
N VAL A 48 2.42 -3.74 1.75
CA VAL A 48 0.97 -3.78 1.91
C VAL A 48 0.48 -5.23 1.91
N LYS A 49 0.96 -6.08 1.00
CA LYS A 49 0.59 -7.50 0.91
C LYS A 49 0.89 -8.25 2.20
N ASP A 50 2.06 -8.03 2.79
CA ASP A 50 2.49 -8.68 4.02
C ASP A 50 1.65 -8.27 5.24
N ARG A 51 1.19 -7.01 5.27
CA ARG A 51 0.31 -6.49 6.34
C ARG A 51 -1.16 -6.79 6.12
N THR A 52 -1.54 -7.21 4.92
CA THR A 52 -2.94 -7.44 4.58
C THR A 52 -3.47 -8.68 5.30
N PRO A 53 -4.59 -8.58 6.04
CA PRO A 53 -5.22 -9.74 6.63
C PRO A 53 -5.59 -10.78 5.58
N GLN A 54 -5.12 -12.01 5.77
CA GLN A 54 -5.30 -13.08 4.78
C GLN A 54 -6.75 -13.57 4.63
N GLY A 55 -7.68 -13.17 5.52
CA GLY A 55 -9.07 -13.65 5.46
C GLY A 55 -9.14 -15.18 5.39
N ALA A 56 -10.08 -15.74 4.63
CA ALA A 56 -10.15 -17.19 4.38
C ALA A 56 -9.09 -17.65 3.35
N HIS A 57 -8.95 -16.93 2.22
CA HIS A 57 -8.20 -17.39 1.04
C HIS A 57 -7.11 -16.41 0.53
N GLY A 58 -6.85 -15.30 1.21
CA GLY A 58 -5.81 -14.33 0.83
C GLY A 58 -6.16 -13.38 -0.32
N HIS A 59 -7.39 -13.41 -0.83
CA HIS A 59 -7.81 -12.64 -2.01
C HIS A 59 -7.51 -11.14 -1.92
N LEU A 60 -7.68 -10.54 -0.75
CA LEU A 60 -7.42 -9.11 -0.57
C LEU A 60 -5.94 -8.76 -0.76
N ALA A 61 -5.03 -9.60 -0.26
CA ALA A 61 -3.59 -9.36 -0.47
C ALA A 61 -3.25 -9.51 -1.97
N GLN A 62 -3.81 -10.52 -2.63
CA GLN A 62 -3.59 -10.76 -4.05
C GLN A 62 -4.15 -9.67 -4.96
N SER A 63 -5.15 -8.90 -4.51
CA SER A 63 -5.71 -7.79 -5.29
C SER A 63 -4.95 -6.48 -5.11
N VAL A 64 -3.93 -6.42 -4.27
CA VAL A 64 -3.08 -5.25 -4.14
C VAL A 64 -2.11 -5.22 -5.31
N THR A 65 -2.14 -4.13 -6.06
CA THR A 65 -1.28 -3.89 -7.22
C THR A 65 -0.70 -2.49 -7.17
N SER A 66 0.45 -2.33 -7.82
CA SER A 66 1.07 -1.04 -8.05
C SER A 66 1.02 -0.65 -9.52
N GLU A 67 0.77 0.62 -9.77
CA GLU A 67 0.71 1.22 -11.10
C GLU A 67 1.52 2.51 -11.10
N ALA A 68 2.53 2.56 -11.97
CA ALA A 68 3.18 3.83 -12.30
C ALA A 68 2.31 4.53 -13.34
N GLY A 69 1.64 5.60 -12.94
CA GLY A 69 1.00 6.52 -13.88
C GLY A 69 2.05 7.10 -14.81
N GLY A 70 1.74 7.15 -16.10
CA GLY A 70 2.55 7.92 -17.06
C GLY A 70 2.71 9.36 -16.56
N GLY A 71 3.84 9.98 -16.90
CA GLY A 71 4.23 11.29 -16.39
C GLY A 71 3.06 12.28 -16.42
N LEU A 72 2.69 12.79 -15.25
CA LEU A 72 1.95 14.04 -15.16
C LEU A 72 2.80 15.13 -15.83
N ALA A 73 2.16 16.21 -16.27
CA ALA A 73 2.84 17.35 -16.90
C ALA A 73 4.07 17.83 -16.10
N ASP A 74 4.08 17.61 -14.78
CA ASP A 74 5.11 18.06 -13.84
C ASP A 74 5.81 16.93 -13.04
N GLY A 75 5.64 15.65 -13.38
CA GLY A 75 6.32 14.57 -12.66
C GLY A 75 5.78 13.15 -12.85
N ILE A 76 6.30 12.20 -12.07
CA ILE A 76 5.85 10.80 -12.11
C ILE A 76 4.96 10.53 -10.91
N LEU A 77 3.74 10.02 -11.16
CA LEU A 77 2.83 9.57 -10.11
C LEU A 77 2.80 8.04 -10.06
N GLY A 78 3.03 7.48 -8.89
CA GLY A 78 2.84 6.06 -8.62
C GLY A 78 1.69 5.83 -7.64
N VAL A 79 0.91 4.77 -7.84
CA VAL A 79 -0.19 4.39 -6.96
C VAL A 79 -0.08 2.93 -6.57
N VAL A 80 -0.24 2.63 -5.28
CA VAL A 80 -0.50 1.27 -4.78
C VAL A 80 -1.94 1.23 -4.32
N SER A 81 -2.73 0.30 -4.86
CA SER A 81 -4.17 0.24 -4.59
C SER A 81 -4.69 -1.19 -4.56
N SER A 82 -5.97 -1.35 -4.23
CA SER A 82 -6.69 -2.62 -4.37
C SER A 82 -7.94 -2.38 -5.20
N ALA A 83 -8.19 -3.26 -6.17
CA ALA A 83 -9.39 -3.21 -7.00
C ALA A 83 -10.67 -3.66 -6.25
N LEU A 84 -10.54 -4.20 -5.03
CA LEU A 84 -11.67 -4.74 -4.26
C LEU A 84 -12.32 -3.65 -3.39
N PRO A 85 -13.62 -3.35 -3.57
CA PRO A 85 -14.30 -2.29 -2.81
C PRO A 85 -14.27 -2.50 -1.29
N TYR A 86 -14.23 -3.76 -0.85
CA TYR A 86 -14.17 -4.10 0.58
C TYR A 86 -12.78 -3.89 1.20
N ALA A 87 -11.76 -3.51 0.43
CA ALA A 87 -10.45 -3.13 0.97
C ALA A 87 -10.55 -1.93 1.92
N ILE A 88 -11.42 -0.96 1.62
CA ILE A 88 -11.64 0.25 2.45
C ILE A 88 -12.11 -0.11 3.87
N PRO A 89 -13.20 -0.89 4.07
CA PRO A 89 -13.63 -1.27 5.40
C PRO A 89 -12.64 -2.22 6.12
N VAL A 90 -11.75 -2.92 5.41
CA VAL A 90 -10.65 -3.66 6.06
C VAL A 90 -9.53 -2.72 6.50
N GLU A 91 -9.17 -1.73 5.68
CA GLU A 91 -8.17 -0.72 5.99
C GLU A 91 -8.58 0.12 7.21
N LEU A 92 -9.78 0.69 7.16
CA LEU A 92 -10.25 1.72 8.10
C LEU A 92 -11.17 1.17 9.19
N GLY A 93 -11.65 -0.06 9.05
CA GLY A 93 -12.68 -0.62 9.90
C GLY A 93 -14.09 -0.16 9.50
N THR A 94 -15.09 -0.68 10.21
CA THR A 94 -16.50 -0.35 9.98
C THR A 94 -17.17 0.11 11.25
N LYS A 95 -18.20 0.95 11.11
CA LYS A 95 -19.19 1.19 12.18
C LYS A 95 -19.96 -0.10 12.51
N PRO A 96 -20.63 -0.16 13.68
CA PRO A 96 -21.50 -1.28 14.04
C PRO A 96 -22.55 -1.55 12.97
N HIS A 97 -22.66 -2.80 12.52
CA HIS A 97 -23.62 -3.25 11.50
C HIS A 97 -23.82 -4.77 11.61
N MET A 98 -24.91 -5.30 11.04
CA MET A 98 -25.09 -6.76 10.99
C MET A 98 -24.39 -7.32 9.74
N PRO A 99 -23.32 -8.11 9.87
CA PRO A 99 -22.68 -8.74 8.72
C PRO A 99 -23.45 -9.96 8.23
N PRO A 100 -23.27 -10.38 6.96
CA PRO A 100 -23.81 -11.64 6.46
C PRO A 100 -23.16 -12.84 7.17
N ILE A 101 -23.96 -13.86 7.49
CA ILE A 101 -23.48 -15.00 8.29
C ILE A 101 -22.63 -15.99 7.50
N LEU A 102 -22.96 -16.24 6.22
CA LEU A 102 -22.29 -17.25 5.40
C LEU A 102 -20.79 -16.96 5.22
N PRO A 103 -20.34 -15.73 4.88
CA PRO A 103 -18.91 -15.44 4.80
C PRO A 103 -18.17 -15.59 6.13
N LEU A 104 -18.86 -15.36 7.26
CA LEU A 104 -18.27 -15.59 8.59
C LEU A 104 -18.13 -17.08 8.90
N MET A 105 -19.09 -17.90 8.49
CA MET A 105 -18.99 -19.36 8.63
C MET A 105 -17.81 -19.90 7.83
N GLU A 106 -17.64 -19.45 6.57
CA GLU A 106 -16.48 -19.81 5.74
C GLU A 106 -15.16 -19.41 6.41
N TRP A 107 -15.07 -18.18 6.91
CA TRP A 107 -13.90 -17.71 7.64
C TRP A 107 -13.62 -18.55 8.90
N VAL A 108 -14.65 -18.87 9.70
CA VAL A 108 -14.52 -19.71 10.89
C VAL A 108 -14.07 -21.12 10.53
N GLN A 109 -14.64 -21.73 9.49
CA GLN A 109 -14.20 -23.03 8.99
C GLN A 109 -12.72 -23.01 8.61
N HIS A 110 -12.28 -21.96 7.93
CA HIS A 110 -10.91 -21.86 7.42
C HIS A 110 -9.87 -21.51 8.48
N LYS A 111 -10.25 -20.74 9.52
CA LYS A 111 -9.34 -20.30 10.60
C LYS A 111 -9.42 -21.15 11.86
N LEU A 112 -10.58 -21.69 12.17
CA LEU A 112 -10.89 -22.33 13.46
C LEU A 112 -11.48 -23.73 13.30
N GLY A 113 -11.75 -24.20 12.08
CA GLY A 113 -12.58 -25.38 11.82
C GLY A 113 -11.99 -26.74 12.17
N ALA A 114 -10.76 -26.81 12.69
CA ALA A 114 -10.20 -28.07 13.18
C ALA A 114 -11.10 -28.68 14.27
N GLY A 115 -11.67 -29.85 13.97
CA GLY A 115 -12.52 -30.63 14.87
C GLY A 115 -13.94 -30.10 15.12
N LYS A 116 -14.42 -29.10 14.37
CA LYS A 116 -15.75 -28.50 14.57
C LYS A 116 -16.76 -29.00 13.55
N ASN A 117 -17.97 -29.27 14.01
CA ASN A 117 -19.11 -29.53 13.12
C ASN A 117 -19.77 -28.22 12.65
N MET A 118 -20.71 -28.33 11.71
CA MET A 118 -21.36 -27.17 11.10
C MET A 118 -22.15 -26.31 12.11
N ASN A 119 -22.79 -26.93 13.11
CA ASN A 119 -23.54 -26.21 14.13
C ASN A 119 -22.62 -25.36 15.02
N GLU A 120 -21.43 -25.88 15.34
CA GLU A 120 -20.42 -25.13 16.10
C GLU A 120 -19.88 -23.95 15.29
N ILE A 121 -19.61 -24.15 14.00
CA ILE A 121 -19.16 -23.09 13.08
C ILE A 121 -20.19 -21.97 13.00
N GLU A 122 -21.47 -22.31 12.80
CA GLU A 122 -22.55 -21.34 12.77
C GLU A 122 -22.68 -20.57 14.10
N SER A 123 -22.59 -21.27 15.22
CA SER A 123 -22.64 -20.66 16.56
C SER A 123 -21.52 -19.64 16.76
N ILE A 124 -20.28 -19.97 16.36
CA ILE A 124 -19.14 -19.05 16.42
C ILE A 124 -19.36 -17.86 15.47
N ALA A 125 -19.79 -18.12 14.23
CA ALA A 125 -20.07 -17.08 13.25
C ALA A 125 -21.13 -16.09 13.76
N ARG A 126 -22.20 -16.58 14.42
CA ARG A 126 -23.25 -15.72 15.02
C ARG A 126 -22.72 -14.87 16.16
N ARG A 127 -21.81 -15.40 16.99
CA ARG A 127 -21.14 -14.64 18.06
C ARG A 127 -20.25 -13.53 17.50
N ILE A 128 -19.51 -13.82 16.42
CA ILE A 128 -18.71 -12.81 15.70
C ILE A 128 -19.63 -11.74 15.10
N ALA A 129 -20.71 -12.15 14.43
CA ALA A 129 -21.70 -11.24 13.87
C ALA A 129 -22.31 -10.33 14.95
N TRP A 130 -22.63 -10.88 16.12
CA TRP A 130 -23.16 -10.11 17.25
C TRP A 130 -22.15 -9.09 17.77
N LYS A 131 -20.87 -9.45 17.83
CA LYS A 131 -19.80 -8.49 18.20
C LYS A 131 -19.68 -7.36 17.19
N ILE A 132 -19.69 -7.67 15.90
CA ILE A 132 -19.63 -6.67 14.82
C ILE A 132 -20.89 -5.78 14.83
N LYS A 133 -22.06 -6.35 15.14
CA LYS A 133 -23.32 -5.60 15.30
C LYS A 133 -23.22 -4.49 16.33
N HIS A 134 -22.51 -4.71 17.43
CA HIS A 134 -22.44 -3.75 18.54
C HIS A 134 -21.21 -2.85 18.48
N HIS A 135 -20.12 -3.30 17.87
CA HIS A 135 -18.84 -2.58 17.91
C HIS A 135 -18.25 -2.26 16.53
N GLY A 136 -18.74 -2.87 15.47
CA GLY A 136 -18.12 -2.81 14.15
C GLY A 136 -16.82 -3.60 14.08
N THR A 137 -15.90 -3.15 13.24
CA THR A 137 -14.57 -3.76 13.07
C THR A 137 -13.48 -2.71 13.25
N LYS A 138 -12.32 -3.13 13.75
CA LYS A 138 -11.13 -2.30 13.78
C LYS A 138 -10.44 -2.37 12.41
N GLY A 139 -9.95 -1.23 11.93
CA GLY A 139 -9.12 -1.18 10.73
C GLY A 139 -7.81 -1.92 10.91
N ALA A 140 -7.36 -2.61 9.87
CA ALA A 140 -6.05 -3.24 9.80
C ALA A 140 -4.95 -2.21 9.50
N PHE A 141 -5.30 -1.07 8.89
CA PHE A 141 -4.36 -0.03 8.48
C PHE A 141 -3.18 -0.58 7.67
N MET A 142 -3.44 -1.50 6.73
CA MET A 142 -2.44 -2.18 5.92
C MET A 142 -1.74 -1.22 4.95
N PHE A 143 -2.46 -0.27 4.34
CA PHE A 143 -1.87 0.74 3.47
C PHE A 143 -1.12 1.79 4.27
N LYS A 144 -1.77 2.36 5.31
CA LYS A 144 -1.13 3.35 6.17
C LYS A 144 0.12 2.77 6.84
N GLY A 145 0.02 1.58 7.41
CA GLY A 145 1.13 0.92 8.10
C GLY A 145 2.28 0.51 7.18
N ALA A 146 1.99 0.16 5.93
CA ALA A 146 3.03 -0.08 4.92
C ALA A 146 3.77 1.22 4.57
N PHE A 147 3.04 2.31 4.33
CA PHE A 147 3.67 3.60 4.03
C PHE A 147 4.49 4.13 5.21
N ASP A 148 3.93 4.10 6.43
CA ASP A 148 4.61 4.56 7.64
C ASP A 148 5.93 3.83 7.86
N ALA A 149 5.97 2.51 7.62
CA ALA A 149 7.16 1.68 7.77
C ALA A 149 8.14 1.79 6.58
N GLY A 150 7.63 1.98 5.37
CA GLY A 150 8.40 1.99 4.14
C GLY A 150 8.98 3.36 3.75
N GLN A 151 8.44 4.45 4.30
CA GLN A 151 8.80 5.82 3.87
C GLN A 151 10.31 6.11 3.93
N ASP A 152 11.03 5.57 4.92
CA ASP A 152 12.46 5.84 5.06
C ASP A 152 13.28 5.04 4.07
N GLU A 153 12.86 3.84 3.70
CA GLU A 153 13.46 3.08 2.60
C GLU A 153 13.23 3.77 1.26
N VAL A 154 12.01 4.26 1.01
CA VAL A 154 11.69 5.04 -0.21
C VAL A 154 12.56 6.30 -0.28
N LYS A 155 12.73 7.03 0.84
CA LYS A 155 13.64 8.20 0.90
C LYS A 155 15.09 7.80 0.61
N ARG A 156 15.58 6.69 1.18
CA ARG A 156 16.94 6.19 0.91
C ARG A 156 17.14 5.88 -0.57
N GLN A 157 16.20 5.16 -1.18
CA GLN A 157 16.25 4.83 -2.61
C GLN A 157 16.19 6.08 -3.50
N PHE A 158 15.39 7.08 -3.11
CA PHE A 158 15.29 8.34 -3.82
C PHE A 158 16.63 9.09 -3.80
N LEU A 159 17.25 9.24 -2.63
CA LEU A 159 18.56 9.88 -2.49
C LEU A 159 19.65 9.14 -3.28
N ALA A 160 19.64 7.80 -3.27
CA ALA A 160 20.55 7.01 -4.09
C ALA A 160 20.33 7.26 -5.60
N THR A 161 19.08 7.39 -6.02
CA THR A 161 18.72 7.72 -7.42
C THR A 161 19.22 9.11 -7.81
N MET A 162 19.08 10.11 -6.93
CA MET A 162 19.62 11.45 -7.17
C MET A 162 21.13 11.42 -7.39
N ASN A 163 21.87 10.66 -6.57
CA ASN A 163 23.32 10.50 -6.75
C ASN A 163 23.68 9.82 -8.07
N ARG A 164 22.91 8.81 -8.51
CA ARG A 164 23.11 8.19 -9.82
C ARG A 164 22.89 9.16 -10.97
N ILE A 165 21.82 9.98 -10.91
CA ILE A 165 21.54 11.01 -11.91
C ILE A 165 22.72 11.97 -12.03
N LEU A 166 23.18 12.55 -10.91
CA LEU A 166 24.28 13.51 -10.92
C LEU A 166 25.57 12.89 -11.48
N THR A 167 25.89 11.67 -11.06
CA THR A 167 27.08 10.94 -11.57
C THR A 167 27.00 10.70 -13.07
N ARG A 168 25.83 10.31 -13.60
CA ARG A 168 25.66 10.06 -15.03
C ARG A 168 25.73 11.35 -15.84
N VAL A 169 25.09 12.43 -15.38
CA VAL A 169 25.14 13.72 -16.10
C VAL A 169 26.55 14.30 -16.12
N GLU A 170 27.29 14.21 -15.01
CA GLU A 170 28.68 14.69 -14.93
C GLU A 170 29.66 13.82 -15.73
N GLY A 171 29.41 12.50 -15.83
CA GLY A 171 30.20 11.60 -16.67
C GLY A 171 29.86 11.65 -18.17
N THR A 172 28.79 12.36 -18.55
CA THR A 172 28.38 12.58 -19.96
C THR A 172 28.75 14.00 -20.44
N ALA A 173 29.24 14.86 -19.54
CA ALA A 173 29.74 16.20 -19.83
C ALA A 173 31.24 16.18 -20.18
#